data_AF-A0A1V5SL32-F1
#
_entry.id   AF-A0A1V5SL32-F1
#
_cell.length_a   1.000
_cell.length_b   1.000
_cell.length_c   1.000
_cell.angle_alpha   90.00
_cell.angle_beta   90.00
_cell.angle_gamma   90.00
#
_symmetry.space_group_name_H-M   'P 1'
#
loop_
_entity.id
_entity.type
_entity.pdbx_description
1 polymer ?
#
loop_
_entity_poly.entity_id
_entity_poly.type
_entity_poly.pdbx_seq_one_letter_code
_entity_poly.pdbx_strand_id
1 'polypeptide(L)'
;MMRKRYYYQLVSRYLAVSVRSRDRAVFIDPHPALLREFSSYQCAFVFRTRETADIPLPEGWTLLPDWEAVRAARPDYIVLAGNFHYMPDVQVFLEKVRGVCKPEARVIAIQYSAVWKPLLMLASRFGAARSNRPRGGLRTGSSDSRSF
;
A
#
# COMPACT_ATOMS: atom_id res chain seq x y z
N MET A 1 -16.45 -4.31 -6.35
CA MET A 1 -15.56 -3.14 -6.58
C MET A 1 -15.09 -2.42 -5.30
N MET A 2 -15.66 -2.70 -4.11
CA MET A 2 -15.41 -2.00 -2.83
C MET A 2 -14.05 -2.30 -2.15
N ARG A 3 -13.44 -3.47 -2.38
CA ARG A 3 -12.20 -3.91 -1.68
C ARG A 3 -10.95 -3.09 -1.99
N LYS A 4 -10.77 -2.62 -3.24
CA LYS A 4 -9.55 -1.90 -3.64
C LYS A 4 -9.49 -0.50 -3.02
N ARG A 5 -10.63 0.20 -2.97
CA ARG A 5 -10.71 1.55 -2.38
C ARG A 5 -10.39 1.54 -0.89
N TYR A 6 -10.99 0.62 -0.13
CA TYR A 6 -10.70 0.46 1.29
C TYR A 6 -9.23 0.14 1.56
N TYR A 7 -8.62 -0.73 0.75
CA TYR A 7 -7.19 -1.02 0.85
C TYR A 7 -6.33 0.23 0.71
N TYR A 8 -6.55 1.04 -0.34
CA TYR A 8 -5.75 2.26 -0.54
C TYR A 8 -6.04 3.35 0.50
N GLN A 9 -7.25 3.41 1.07
CA GLN A 9 -7.57 4.24 2.23
C GLN A 9 -6.83 3.80 3.50
N LEU A 10 -6.69 2.49 3.71
CA LEU A 10 -5.93 1.97 4.84
C LEU A 10 -4.45 2.25 4.66
N VAL A 11 -3.92 1.99 3.46
CA VAL A 11 -2.54 2.30 3.09
C VAL A 11 -2.23 3.78 3.27
N SER A 12 -3.13 4.67 2.84
CA SER A 12 -2.92 6.11 3.01
C SER A 12 -2.87 6.52 4.47
N ARG A 13 -3.73 5.96 5.31
CA ARG A 13 -3.68 6.18 6.77
C ARG A 13 -2.36 5.73 7.39
N TYR A 14 -1.85 4.55 7.01
CA TYR A 14 -0.56 4.08 7.52
C TYR A 14 0.61 4.95 7.04
N LEU A 15 0.59 5.32 5.75
CA LEU A 15 1.61 6.19 5.18
C LEU A 15 1.60 7.59 5.81
N ALA A 16 0.44 8.15 6.13
CA ALA A 16 0.30 9.46 6.77
C ALA A 16 0.94 9.56 8.17
N VAL A 17 1.16 8.43 8.85
CA VAL A 17 1.87 8.40 10.14
C VAL A 17 3.37 8.67 9.94
N SER A 18 3.93 8.17 8.83
CA SER A 18 5.37 8.24 8.54
C SER A 18 5.72 9.43 7.64
N VAL A 19 4.95 9.62 6.57
CA VAL A 19 5.14 10.67 5.56
C VAL A 19 4.25 11.85 5.96
N ARG A 20 4.87 12.98 6.29
CA ARG A 20 4.16 14.22 6.59
C ARG A 20 3.94 15.06 5.33
N SER A 21 3.01 16.01 5.41
CA SER A 21 2.68 16.90 4.29
C SER A 21 3.80 17.85 3.83
N ARG A 22 4.90 17.94 4.59
CA ARG A 22 6.11 18.73 4.26
C ARG A 22 7.30 17.86 3.81
N ASP A 23 7.20 16.54 3.88
CA ASP A 23 8.31 15.63 3.60
C ASP A 23 8.40 15.31 2.12
N ARG A 24 9.59 15.38 1.50
CA ARG A 24 9.73 15.04 0.09
C ARG A 24 9.56 13.54 -0.11
N ALA A 25 8.41 13.15 -0.63
CA ALA A 25 8.07 11.76 -0.87
C ALA A 25 8.08 11.50 -2.37
N VAL A 26 8.81 10.47 -2.80
CA VAL A 26 8.76 9.99 -4.19
C VAL A 26 7.95 8.71 -4.20
N PHE A 27 6.84 8.71 -4.93
CA PHE A 27 6.03 7.54 -5.20
C PHE A 27 6.49 6.93 -6.51
N ILE A 28 6.94 5.68 -6.46
CA ILE A 28 7.31 4.94 -7.67
C ILE A 28 6.08 4.14 -8.12
N ASP A 29 5.69 4.24 -9.40
CA ASP A 29 4.56 3.55 -10.03
C ASP A 29 3.28 3.42 -9.17
N PRO A 30 2.80 4.50 -8.54
CA PRO A 30 1.68 4.40 -7.60
C PRO A 30 0.36 4.08 -8.30
N HIS A 31 -0.48 3.31 -7.62
CA HIS A 31 -1.84 3.08 -8.08
C HIS A 31 -2.68 4.38 -8.01
N PRO A 32 -3.53 4.70 -9.01
CA PRO A 32 -4.28 5.95 -9.07
C PRO A 32 -5.15 6.24 -7.83
N ALA A 33 -5.73 5.19 -7.23
CA ALA A 33 -6.51 5.33 -6.00
C ALA A 33 -5.69 5.80 -4.80
N LEU A 34 -4.39 5.50 -4.74
CA LEU A 34 -3.50 6.00 -3.71
C LEU A 34 -3.19 7.49 -3.93
N LEU A 35 -2.93 7.89 -5.17
CA LEU A 35 -2.64 9.29 -5.53
C LEU A 35 -3.74 10.25 -5.07
N ARG A 36 -5.01 9.86 -5.21
CA ARG A 36 -6.15 10.67 -4.78
C ARG A 36 -6.14 10.97 -3.28
N GLU A 37 -5.75 10.00 -2.46
CA GLU A 37 -5.73 10.12 -1.01
C GLU A 37 -4.55 10.99 -0.51
N PHE A 38 -3.51 11.15 -1.33
CA PHE A 38 -2.33 12.00 -1.04
C PHE A 38 -2.36 13.36 -1.76
N SER A 39 -3.45 13.70 -2.44
CA SER A 39 -3.55 14.94 -3.23
C SER A 39 -3.27 16.22 -2.44
N SER A 40 -3.46 16.22 -1.11
CA SER A 40 -3.16 17.35 -0.21
C SER A 40 -1.70 17.48 0.23
N TYR A 41 -0.82 16.56 -0.19
CA TYR A 41 0.60 16.57 0.19
C TYR A 41 1.39 17.39 -0.82
N GLN A 42 2.07 18.44 -0.37
CA GLN A 42 2.70 19.44 -1.24
C GLN A 42 3.99 18.97 -1.92
N CYS A 43 4.50 17.80 -1.55
CA CYS A 43 5.88 17.38 -1.84
C CYS A 43 5.97 15.94 -2.33
N ALA A 44 4.87 15.44 -2.89
CA ALA A 44 4.78 14.10 -3.44
C ALA A 44 5.09 14.11 -4.94
N PHE A 45 6.21 13.51 -5.31
CA PHE A 45 6.66 13.34 -6.69
C PHE A 45 6.27 11.95 -7.20
N VAL A 46 6.05 11.81 -8.50
CA VAL A 46 5.78 10.50 -9.12
C VAL A 46 6.91 10.15 -10.06
N PHE A 47 7.48 8.97 -9.86
CA PHE A 47 8.43 8.36 -10.80
C PHE A 47 7.78 7.12 -11.41
N ARG A 48 7.71 7.04 -12.74
CA ARG A 48 7.10 5.92 -13.44
C ARG A 48 8.18 5.09 -14.12
N THR A 49 8.33 3.82 -13.74
CA THR A 49 9.26 2.89 -14.42
C THR A 49 8.59 2.17 -15.59
N ARG A 50 7.26 2.21 -15.67
CA ARG A 50 6.48 1.71 -16.80
C ARG A 50 5.66 2.83 -17.44
N GLU A 51 5.23 2.59 -18.67
CA GLU A 51 4.04 3.20 -19.27
C GLU A 51 2.78 2.81 -18.46
N THR A 52 2.74 3.24 -17.22
CA THR A 52 1.48 3.26 -16.46
C THR A 52 0.67 4.35 -17.13
N ALA A 53 -0.49 3.96 -17.70
CA ALA A 53 -1.46 4.78 -18.43
C ALA A 53 -1.50 6.23 -17.94
N ASP A 54 -1.77 7.19 -18.82
CA ASP A 54 -1.87 8.64 -18.52
C ASP A 54 -2.84 8.96 -17.37
N ILE A 55 -2.40 8.68 -16.15
CA ILE A 55 -3.13 8.99 -14.94
C ILE A 55 -2.85 10.47 -14.68
N PRO A 56 -3.91 11.29 -14.59
CA PRO A 56 -3.77 12.69 -14.20
C PRO A 56 -3.09 12.78 -12.85
N LEU A 57 -2.01 13.56 -12.79
CA LEU A 57 -1.36 13.87 -11.53
C LEU A 57 -2.20 14.87 -10.73
N PRO A 58 -2.25 14.76 -9.39
CA PRO A 58 -2.83 15.81 -8.57
C PRO A 58 -2.11 17.14 -8.75
N GLU A 59 -2.78 18.24 -8.44
CA GLU A 59 -2.19 19.58 -8.50
C GLU A 59 -0.97 19.68 -7.57
N GLY A 60 0.11 20.32 -8.04
CA GLY A 60 1.37 20.45 -7.30
C GLY A 60 2.30 19.23 -7.38
N TRP A 61 1.86 18.13 -7.97
CA TRP A 61 2.69 16.95 -8.17
C TRP A 61 3.52 17.06 -9.44
N THR A 62 4.76 16.60 -9.38
CA THR A 62 5.68 16.62 -10.52
C THR A 62 6.04 15.20 -10.95
N LEU A 63 5.97 14.94 -12.25
CA LEU A 63 6.49 13.71 -12.85
C LEU A 63 8.01 13.81 -12.95
N LEU A 64 8.70 12.83 -12.37
CA LEU A 64 10.14 12.69 -12.52
C LEU A 64 10.40 11.74 -13.70
N PRO A 65 11.16 12.15 -14.73
CA PRO A 65 11.34 11.37 -15.95
C PRO A 65 12.29 10.17 -15.76
N ASP A 66 13.27 10.29 -14.88
CA ASP A 66 14.34 9.30 -14.71
C ASP A 66 14.83 9.24 -13.25
N TRP A 67 15.75 8.30 -13.01
CA TRP A 67 16.38 8.12 -11.70
C TRP A 67 17.29 9.29 -11.29
N GLU A 68 17.80 10.07 -12.24
CA GLU A 68 18.63 11.24 -11.94
C GLU A 68 17.78 12.37 -11.37
N ALA A 69 16.60 12.60 -11.94
CA ALA A 69 15.60 13.52 -11.43
C ALA A 69 15.12 13.10 -10.02
N VAL A 70 14.96 11.79 -9.77
CA VAL A 70 14.68 11.26 -8.42
C VAL A 70 15.82 11.60 -7.45
N ARG A 71 17.07 11.39 -7.85
CA ARG A 71 18.23 11.74 -7.02
C ARG A 71 18.28 13.25 -6.75
N ALA A 72 18.03 14.09 -7.76
CA ALA A 72 18.03 15.54 -7.66
C ALA A 72 16.91 16.07 -6.75
N ALA A 73 15.73 15.43 -6.79
CA ALA A 73 14.61 15.72 -5.90
C ALA A 73 14.94 15.45 -4.42
N ARG A 74 16.00 14.69 -4.15
CA ARG A 74 16.57 14.49 -2.80
C ARG A 74 15.50 13.99 -1.79
N PRO A 75 14.81 12.88 -2.10
CA PRO A 75 13.67 12.40 -1.32
C PRO A 75 14.06 12.06 0.12
N ASP A 76 13.16 12.40 1.04
CA ASP A 76 13.22 11.97 2.44
C ASP A 76 12.51 10.62 2.59
N TYR A 77 11.51 10.35 1.74
CA TYR A 77 10.79 9.08 1.65
C TYR A 77 10.70 8.57 0.21
N ILE A 78 10.89 7.27 0.02
CA ILE A 78 10.55 6.57 -1.23
C ILE A 78 9.46 5.55 -0.92
N VAL A 79 8.31 5.68 -1.59
CA VAL A 79 7.13 4.84 -1.36
C VAL A 79 6.96 3.86 -2.52
N LEU A 80 6.99 2.58 -2.19
CA LEU A 80 6.81 1.44 -3.09
C LEU A 80 5.49 0.74 -2.75
N ALA A 81 4.38 1.21 -3.32
CA ALA A 81 3.04 0.74 -2.96
C ALA A 81 2.42 -0.14 -4.07
N GLY A 82 2.79 -1.42 -4.07
CA GLY A 82 2.23 -2.43 -4.99
C GLY A 82 3.11 -2.82 -6.19
N ASN A 83 4.34 -2.29 -6.27
CA ASN A 83 5.19 -2.42 -7.48
C ASN A 83 5.87 -3.79 -7.60
N PHE A 84 6.18 -4.42 -6.47
CA PHE A 84 6.98 -5.65 -6.41
C PHE A 84 6.35 -6.85 -7.14
N HIS A 85 5.03 -6.88 -7.30
CA HIS A 85 4.33 -7.99 -7.96
C HIS A 85 4.58 -8.07 -9.48
N TYR A 86 5.09 -6.99 -10.08
CA TYR A 86 5.29 -6.87 -11.53
C TYR A 86 6.75 -6.65 -11.91
N MET A 87 7.64 -6.57 -10.93
CA MET A 87 9.05 -6.34 -11.15
C MET A 87 9.74 -7.65 -11.53
N PRO A 88 10.41 -7.71 -12.70
CA PRO A 88 11.10 -8.92 -13.14
C PRO A 88 12.32 -9.21 -12.25
N ASP A 89 12.99 -8.17 -11.76
CA ASP A 89 14.10 -8.28 -10.82
C ASP A 89 13.96 -7.24 -9.69
N VAL A 90 13.64 -7.74 -8.51
CA VAL A 90 13.47 -6.91 -7.31
C VAL A 90 14.80 -6.40 -6.78
N GLN A 91 15.88 -7.18 -6.92
CA GLN A 91 17.17 -6.80 -6.39
C GLN A 91 17.77 -5.65 -7.19
N VAL A 92 17.80 -5.75 -8.52
CA VAL A 92 18.30 -4.68 -9.40
C VAL A 92 17.52 -3.39 -9.20
N PHE A 93 16.20 -3.49 -8.99
CA PHE A 93 15.38 -2.33 -8.69
C PHE A 93 15.74 -1.70 -7.33
N LEU A 94 15.88 -2.50 -6.28
CA LEU A 94 16.25 -2.00 -4.95
C LEU A 94 17.66 -1.41 -4.94
N GLU A 95 18.59 -1.92 -5.76
CA GLU A 95 19.90 -1.33 -5.97
C GLU A 95 19.79 0.06 -6.63
N LYS A 96 18.91 0.25 -7.62
CA LYS A 96 18.63 1.56 -8.21
C LYS A 96 18.00 2.53 -7.20
N VAL A 97 17.02 2.06 -6.42
CA VAL A 97 16.39 2.84 -5.33
C VAL A 97 17.44 3.26 -4.31
N ARG A 98 18.27 2.32 -3.85
CA ARG A 98 19.38 2.61 -2.93
C ARG A 98 20.33 3.65 -3.53
N GLY A 99 20.61 3.57 -4.83
CA GLY A 99 21.45 4.51 -5.53
C GLY A 99 20.97 5.96 -5.42
N VAL A 100 19.66 6.20 -5.40
CA VAL A 100 19.06 7.55 -5.36
C VAL A 100 18.69 8.02 -3.95
N CYS A 101 18.73 7.12 -2.96
CA CYS A 101 18.51 7.44 -1.55
C CYS A 101 19.68 8.22 -0.95
N LYS A 102 19.37 9.15 -0.05
CA LYS A 102 20.32 9.65 0.95
C LYS A 102 20.48 8.63 2.09
N PRO A 103 21.53 8.68 2.91
CA PRO A 103 21.69 7.80 4.07
C PRO A 103 20.50 7.81 5.03
N GLU A 104 19.82 8.95 5.16
CA GLU A 104 18.68 9.15 6.05
C GLU A 104 17.32 8.87 5.38
N ALA A 105 17.32 8.67 4.06
CA ALA A 105 16.10 8.45 3.30
C ALA A 105 15.46 7.11 3.68
N ARG A 106 14.14 7.14 3.91
CA ARG A 106 13.38 5.95 4.32
C ARG A 106 12.64 5.36 3.14
N VAL A 107 12.85 4.07 2.89
CA VAL A 107 12.11 3.33 1.87
C VAL A 107 10.94 2.62 2.53
N ILE A 108 9.72 2.97 2.13
CA ILE A 108 8.49 2.33 2.61
C ILE A 108 7.98 1.38 1.52
N ALA A 109 8.13 0.08 1.77
CA ALA A 109 7.63 -0.97 0.91
C ALA A 109 6.29 -1.51 1.43
N ILE A 110 5.25 -1.41 0.61
CA ILE A 110 3.92 -1.95 0.91
C ILE A 110 3.60 -3.03 -0.11
N GLN A 111 3.68 -4.28 0.34
CA GLN A 111 3.45 -5.46 -0.49
C GLN A 111 2.51 -6.44 0.20
N TYR A 112 1.70 -7.13 -0.61
CA TYR A 112 0.96 -8.29 -0.17
C TYR A 112 1.87 -9.52 -0.23
N SER A 113 2.39 -9.99 0.90
CA SER A 113 3.21 -11.21 0.87
C SER A 113 2.31 -12.44 0.65
N ALA A 114 2.52 -13.13 -0.47
CA ALA A 114 1.86 -14.40 -0.76
C ALA A 114 2.27 -15.50 0.22
N VAL A 115 3.38 -15.32 0.94
CA VAL A 115 3.93 -16.24 1.95
C VAL A 115 3.06 -16.29 3.21
N TRP A 116 2.28 -15.23 3.48
CA TRP A 116 1.34 -15.27 4.60
C TRP A 116 0.27 -16.36 4.43
N LYS A 117 -0.15 -16.66 3.20
CA LYS A 117 -1.17 -17.70 2.97
C LYS A 117 -0.69 -19.11 3.38
N PRO A 118 0.44 -19.65 2.88
CA PRO A 118 0.95 -20.94 3.34
C PRO A 118 1.34 -20.90 4.82
N LEU A 119 1.88 -19.79 5.34
CA LEU A 119 2.21 -19.66 6.76
C LEU A 119 0.96 -19.73 7.66
N LEU A 120 -0.11 -19.04 7.29
CA LEU A 120 -1.40 -19.08 8.00
C LEU A 120 -2.07 -20.45 7.88
N MET A 121 -1.93 -21.13 6.73
CA MET A 121 -2.40 -22.51 6.55
C MET A 121 -1.61 -23.49 7.44
N LEU A 122 -0.30 -23.33 7.56
CA LEU A 122 0.53 -24.10 8.49
C LEU A 122 0.10 -23.83 9.94
N ALA A 123 -0.04 -22.55 10.33
CA ALA A 123 -0.47 -22.17 11.67
C ALA A 123 -1.87 -22.71 12.02
N SER A 124 -2.77 -22.79 11.03
CA SER A 124 -4.10 -23.40 11.19
C SER A 124 -4.01 -24.92 11.36
N ARG A 125 -3.09 -25.60 10.66
CA ARG A 125 -2.81 -27.03 10.84
C ARG A 125 -2.20 -27.35 12.21
N PHE A 126 -1.41 -26.45 12.77
CA PHE A 126 -0.83 -26.58 14.12
C PHE A 126 -1.74 -26.04 15.23
N GLY A 127 -3.01 -25.72 14.94
CA GLY A 127 -4.01 -25.34 15.96
C GLY A 127 -3.82 -23.96 16.60
N ALA A 128 -2.86 -23.14 16.12
CA ALA A 128 -2.57 -21.82 16.68
C ALA A 128 -3.57 -20.73 16.21
N ALA A 129 -4.25 -20.95 15.09
CA ALA A 129 -5.29 -20.05 14.61
C ALA A 129 -6.63 -20.35 15.28
N ARG A 130 -6.94 -19.66 16.39
CA ARG A 130 -8.30 -19.64 16.94
C ARG A 130 -9.24 -19.07 15.88
N SER A 131 -10.09 -19.93 15.33
CA SER A 131 -11.25 -19.55 14.53
C SER A 131 -12.14 -18.65 15.38
N ASN A 132 -12.03 -17.33 15.23
CA ASN A 132 -13.02 -16.41 15.76
C ASN A 132 -14.25 -16.49 14.84
N ARG A 133 -14.92 -17.65 14.87
CA ARG A 133 -16.23 -17.84 14.26
C ARG A 133 -17.16 -16.89 15.02
N PRO A 134 -17.82 -15.92 14.37
CA PRO A 134 -18.75 -15.06 15.09
C PRO A 134 -19.83 -15.95 15.69
N ARG A 135 -19.87 -16.04 17.04
CA ARG A 135 -20.99 -16.59 17.79
C ARG A 135 -22.17 -15.62 17.69
N GLY A 136 -22.79 -15.57 16.52
CA GLY A 136 -24.08 -14.92 16.29
C GLY A 136 -25.14 -16.00 16.13
N GLY A 137 -25.53 -16.62 17.24
CA GLY A 137 -26.49 -17.71 17.26
C GLY A 137 -27.20 -17.80 18.61
N LEU A 138 -27.66 -16.66 19.13
CA LEU A 138 -28.63 -16.67 20.21
C LEU A 138 -30.02 -16.82 19.58
N ARG A 139 -30.48 -18.08 19.57
CA ARG A 139 -31.88 -18.45 19.42
C ARG A 139 -32.69 -17.69 20.49
N THR A 140 -33.63 -16.86 20.07
CA THR A 140 -34.69 -16.39 20.97
C THR A 140 -35.96 -17.16 20.66
N GLY A 141 -36.38 -17.99 21.63
CA GLY A 141 -37.79 -18.23 21.93
C GLY A 141 -38.58 -19.10 20.97
N SER A 142 -38.54 -20.42 21.19
CA SER A 142 -39.71 -21.26 21.00
C SER A 142 -40.79 -20.85 22.02
N SER A 143 -41.97 -20.47 21.55
CA SER A 143 -43.20 -20.61 22.33
C SER A 143 -44.32 -20.99 21.37
N ASP A 144 -44.36 -22.29 21.06
CA ASP A 144 -45.60 -22.95 20.65
C ASP A 144 -46.45 -23.15 21.91
N SER A 145 -47.69 -22.67 21.94
CA SER A 145 -48.87 -23.55 21.93
C SER A 145 -50.19 -22.83 22.28
N ARG A 146 -51.24 -23.36 21.63
CA ARG A 146 -52.72 -23.24 21.82
C ARG A 146 -53.40 -22.19 20.92
N SER A 147 -54.08 -22.57 19.84
CA SER A 147 -55.34 -23.36 19.75
C SER A 147 -56.54 -22.63 20.37
N PHE A 148 -57.23 -21.79 19.60
CA PHE A 148 -58.58 -21.98 19.04
C PHE A 148 -59.01 -20.70 18.32
#